data_AF-A0A948RYR9-F1
#
_entry.id   AF-A0A948RYR9-F1
#
_cell.length_a   1.000
_cell.length_b   1.000
_cell.length_c   1.000
_cell.angle_alpha   90.00
_cell.angle_beta   90.00
_cell.angle_gamma   90.00
#
_symmetry.space_group_name_H-M   'P 1'
#
loop_
_entity.id
_entity.type
_entity.pdbx_description
1 polymer ?
#
loop_
_entity_poly.entity_id
_entity_poly.type
_entity_poly.pdbx_seq_one_letter_code
_entity_poly.pdbx_strand_id
1 'polypeptide(L)'
;MNKLSEHYHATNDPGDVSQTKQTVKIGVVRYRSCVTVGIGSGGLFLRVSPPLGKECKLLIPWNEIKNVKEAKLYGRQGVHMAIGDPAVGEITIYKELFEQLRGNLSGVAQ
;
A
#
# COMPACT_ATOMS: atom_id res chain seq x y z
N MET A 1 -8.51 14.57 5.35
CA MET A 1 -7.33 13.74 5.72
C MET A 1 -7.77 12.30 5.78
N ASN A 2 -6.94 11.36 5.32
CA ASN A 2 -7.33 9.96 5.13
C ASN A 2 -7.05 9.20 6.45
N LYS A 3 -7.99 8.40 6.98
CA LYS A 3 -7.82 7.69 8.27
C LYS A 3 -6.53 6.86 8.33
N LEU A 4 -6.07 6.30 7.20
CA LEU A 4 -4.80 5.58 7.11
C LEU A 4 -3.59 6.39 7.60
N SER A 5 -3.51 7.69 7.28
CA SER A 5 -2.39 8.52 7.72
C SER A 5 -2.44 8.88 9.19
N GLU A 6 -3.57 8.69 9.86
CA GLU A 6 -3.68 8.90 11.31
C GLU A 6 -3.18 7.67 12.08
N HIS A 7 -3.43 6.46 11.56
CA HIS A 7 -3.07 5.20 12.22
C HIS A 7 -1.67 4.69 11.87
N TYR A 8 -1.22 4.89 10.64
CA TYR A 8 -0.01 4.24 10.11
C TYR A 8 1.06 5.24 9.67
N HIS A 9 1.03 6.48 10.18
CA HIS A 9 2.03 7.49 9.82
C HIS A 9 3.44 6.99 10.12
N ALA A 10 4.33 7.12 9.15
CA ALA A 10 5.75 6.77 9.30
C ALA A 10 6.62 8.02 9.21
N THR A 11 7.55 8.16 10.15
CA THR A 11 8.54 9.24 10.15
C THR A 11 9.81 8.86 9.38
N ASN A 12 10.15 7.57 9.34
CA ASN A 12 11.37 7.04 8.74
C ASN A 12 11.06 6.23 7.48
N ASP A 13 11.95 6.30 6.48
CA ASP A 13 11.92 5.40 5.33
C ASP A 13 12.49 4.03 5.73
N PRO A 14 11.89 2.90 5.32
CA PRO A 14 12.45 1.57 5.58
C PRO A 14 13.68 1.37 4.68
N GLY A 15 14.79 1.00 5.30
CA GLY A 15 16.13 1.14 4.73
C GLY A 15 16.58 0.13 3.67
N ASP A 16 15.72 -0.77 3.16
CA ASP A 16 16.27 -1.98 2.53
C ASP A 16 15.99 -2.13 1.03
N VAL A 17 14.75 -2.00 0.54
CA VAL A 17 14.42 -2.05 -0.89
C VAL A 17 13.15 -1.26 -1.18
N SER A 18 13.18 -0.38 -2.18
CA SER A 18 11.98 0.36 -2.59
C SER A 18 11.81 0.43 -4.11
N GLN A 19 10.55 0.35 -4.54
CA GLN A 19 10.14 0.54 -5.92
C GLN A 19 9.50 1.92 -6.06
N THR A 20 10.08 2.76 -6.91
CA THR A 20 9.55 4.11 -7.18
C THR A 20 8.53 4.07 -8.32
N LYS A 21 7.82 5.20 -8.53
CA LYS A 21 6.87 5.40 -9.64
C LYS A 21 5.76 4.35 -9.72
N GLN A 22 5.37 3.81 -8.58
CA GLN A 22 4.26 2.87 -8.48
C GLN A 22 2.92 3.60 -8.60
N THR A 23 1.92 2.84 -9.06
CA THR A 23 0.54 3.31 -9.14
C THR A 23 -0.28 2.58 -8.10
N VAL A 24 -0.95 3.36 -7.25
CA VAL A 24 -1.73 2.84 -6.12
C VAL A 24 -3.05 3.61 -6.05
N LYS A 25 -4.14 2.91 -5.78
CA LYS A 25 -5.40 3.52 -5.37
C LYS A 25 -5.54 3.36 -3.86
N ILE A 26 -5.81 4.46 -3.15
CA ILE A 26 -6.05 4.46 -1.70
C ILE A 26 -7.44 5.05 -1.47
N GLY A 27 -8.38 4.24 -0.98
CA GLY A 27 -9.79 4.60 -0.99
C GLY A 27 -10.25 4.97 -2.39
N VAL A 28 -10.91 6.11 -2.55
CA VAL A 28 -11.35 6.61 -3.87
C VAL A 28 -10.25 7.29 -4.69
N VAL A 29 -9.11 7.62 -4.08
CA VAL A 29 -8.05 8.43 -4.70
C VAL A 29 -7.06 7.54 -5.44
N ARG A 30 -6.68 7.95 -6.66
CA ARG A 30 -5.69 7.23 -7.47
C ARG A 30 -4.40 8.05 -7.57
N TYR A 31 -3.29 7.43 -7.21
CA TYR A 31 -1.95 7.98 -7.25
C TYR A 31 -1.18 7.30 -8.37
N ARG A 32 -1.02 7.97 -9.51
CA ARG A 32 -0.39 7.41 -10.70
C ARG A 32 1.09 7.79 -10.73
N SER A 33 1.96 6.79 -10.71
CA SER A 33 3.41 6.94 -10.83
C SER A 33 4.05 7.91 -9.84
N CYS A 34 3.43 8.09 -8.67
CA CYS A 34 3.86 9.01 -7.63
C CYS A 34 3.92 8.35 -6.25
N VAL A 35 3.99 7.01 -6.21
CA VAL A 35 4.14 6.24 -4.98
C VAL A 35 5.45 5.47 -5.01
N THR A 36 6.19 5.57 -3.91
CA THR A 36 7.31 4.69 -3.60
C THR A 36 6.83 3.62 -2.63
N VAL A 37 7.08 2.36 -2.95
CA VAL A 37 6.64 1.19 -2.18
C VAL A 37 7.87 0.48 -1.62
N GLY A 38 7.95 0.38 -0.30
CA GLY A 38 9.00 -0.35 0.40
C GLY A 38 8.44 -1.65 0.99
N ILE A 39 9.20 -2.73 0.86
CA ILE A 39 8.86 -4.03 1.46
C ILE A 39 9.86 -4.25 2.59
N GLY A 40 9.44 -3.99 3.83
CA GLY A 40 10.27 -4.17 5.02
C GLY A 40 9.81 -5.37 5.84
N SER A 41 10.67 -5.86 6.72
CA SER A 41 10.31 -6.93 7.68
C SER A 41 9.15 -6.53 8.59
N GLY A 42 9.06 -5.25 8.96
CA GLY A 42 7.98 -4.71 9.79
C GLY A 42 6.67 -4.37 9.07
N GLY A 43 6.64 -4.34 7.73
CA GLY A 43 5.43 -4.00 6.99
C GLY A 43 5.64 -3.45 5.58
N LEU A 44 4.50 -3.11 4.96
CA LEU A 44 4.43 -2.40 3.68
C LEU A 44 4.56 -0.90 3.91
N PHE A 45 5.60 -0.30 3.37
CA PHE A 45 5.77 1.14 3.39
C PHE A 45 5.28 1.79 2.11
N LEU A 46 4.58 2.91 2.25
CA LEU A 46 4.09 3.71 1.13
C LEU A 46 4.48 5.17 1.36
N ARG A 47 5.30 5.69 0.46
CA ARG A 47 5.56 7.12 0.36
C ARG A 47 4.83 7.67 -0.86
N VAL A 48 3.81 8.46 -0.61
CA VAL A 48 2.96 9.09 -1.62
C VAL A 48 3.43 10.54 -1.79
N SER A 49 4.00 10.85 -2.95
CA SER A 49 4.59 12.16 -3.26
C SER A 49 3.93 12.75 -4.51
N PRO A 50 2.70 13.28 -4.40
CA PRO A 50 1.97 13.84 -5.53
C PRO A 50 2.61 15.17 -6.01
N PRO A 51 2.56 15.51 -7.31
CA PRO A 51 3.26 16.69 -7.84
C PRO A 51 2.93 18.05 -7.19
N LEU A 52 1.70 18.23 -6.73
CA LEU A 52 1.20 19.49 -6.14
C LEU A 52 0.64 19.31 -4.73
N GLY A 53 0.99 18.22 -4.04
CA GLY A 53 0.43 17.89 -2.73
C GLY A 53 1.50 17.57 -1.70
N LYS A 54 1.06 17.51 -0.43
CA LYS A 54 1.95 17.15 0.68
C LYS A 54 2.33 15.67 0.58
N GLU A 55 3.60 15.40 0.77
CA GLU A 55 4.09 14.04 0.92
C GLU A 55 3.46 13.36 2.14
N CYS A 56 3.08 12.09 1.97
CA CYS A 56 2.56 11.25 3.04
C CYS A 56 3.34 9.94 3.06
N LYS A 57 3.81 9.56 4.25
CA LYS A 57 4.52 8.29 4.49
C LYS A 57 3.67 7.43 5.42
N LEU A 58 3.48 6.17 5.02
CA LEU A 58 2.70 5.17 5.73
C LEU A 58 3.56 3.92 5.94
N LEU A 59 3.50 3.30 7.11
CA LEU A 59 4.04 1.97 7.38
C LEU A 59 2.90 1.08 7.87
N ILE A 60 2.46 0.17 7.01
CA ILE A 60 1.34 -0.73 7.29
C ILE A 60 1.90 -2.10 7.68
N PRO A 61 1.74 -2.54 8.94
CA PRO A 61 2.15 -3.86 9.36
C PRO A 61 1.51 -4.97 8.51
N TRP A 62 2.24 -6.05 8.22
CA TRP A 62 1.74 -7.13 7.36
C TRP A 62 0.46 -7.77 7.89
N ASN A 63 0.33 -7.88 9.22
CA ASN A 63 -0.84 -8.44 9.89
C ASN A 63 -2.10 -7.55 9.78
N GLU A 64 -1.96 -6.27 9.43
CA GLU A 64 -3.07 -5.33 9.22
C GLU A 64 -3.63 -5.42 7.80
N ILE A 65 -2.96 -6.10 6.88
CA ILE A 65 -3.42 -6.30 5.50
C ILE A 65 -4.38 -7.49 5.48
N LYS A 66 -5.65 -7.23 5.17
CA LYS A 66 -6.75 -8.20 5.20
C LYS A 66 -7.52 -8.21 3.87
N ASN A 67 -8.38 -9.21 3.71
CA ASN A 67 -9.36 -9.30 2.61
C ASN A 67 -8.73 -9.05 1.23
N VAL A 68 -7.68 -9.81 0.94
CA VAL A 68 -6.93 -9.72 -0.32
C VAL A 68 -7.79 -10.34 -1.42
N LYS A 69 -8.12 -9.56 -2.45
CA LYS A 69 -8.95 -10.03 -3.56
C LYS A 69 -8.51 -9.45 -4.90
N GLU A 70 -8.78 -10.18 -5.97
CA GLU A 70 -8.53 -9.68 -7.32
C GLU A 70 -9.39 -8.44 -7.62
N ALA A 71 -8.81 -7.50 -8.36
CA ALA A 71 -9.43 -6.23 -8.70
C ALA A 71 -8.90 -5.71 -10.05
N LYS A 72 -9.39 -4.54 -10.46
CA LYS A 72 -8.82 -3.78 -11.59
C LYS A 72 -8.32 -2.42 -11.12
N LEU A 73 -7.11 -2.07 -11.53
CA LEU A 73 -6.52 -0.75 -11.36
C LEU A 73 -6.21 -0.21 -12.76
N TYR A 74 -6.83 0.92 -13.14
CA TYR A 74 -6.70 1.48 -14.50
C TYR A 74 -6.93 0.44 -15.63
N GLY A 75 -7.93 -0.43 -15.47
CA GLY A 75 -8.27 -1.47 -16.45
C GLY A 75 -7.31 -2.66 -16.51
N ARG A 76 -6.15 -2.61 -15.84
CA ARG A 76 -5.21 -3.73 -15.70
C ARG A 76 -5.52 -4.55 -14.46
N GLN A 77 -5.01 -5.78 -14.43
CA GLN A 77 -5.12 -6.66 -13.26
C GLN A 77 -4.48 -6.00 -12.05
N GLY A 78 -5.22 -6.00 -10.95
CA GLY A 78 -4.78 -5.47 -9.67
C GLY A 78 -5.23 -6.35 -8.53
N VAL A 79 -4.76 -6.02 -7.34
CA VAL A 79 -5.14 -6.68 -6.10
C VAL A 79 -5.60 -5.60 -5.13
N HIS A 80 -6.78 -5.82 -4.58
CA HIS A 80 -7.38 -4.98 -3.56
C HIS A 80 -7.15 -5.59 -2.19
N MET A 81 -6.85 -4.74 -1.21
CA MET A 81 -6.53 -5.09 0.17
C MET A 81 -7.25 -4.12 1.11
N ALA A 82 -7.91 -4.66 2.13
CA ALA A 82 -8.38 -3.87 3.26
C ALA A 82 -7.26 -3.72 4.29
N ILE A 83 -7.21 -2.58 4.97
CA ILE A 83 -6.19 -2.25 5.96
C ILE A 83 -6.86 -2.00 7.31
N GLY A 84 -6.41 -2.72 8.34
CA GLY A 84 -6.91 -2.65 9.71
C GLY A 84 -8.08 -3.59 10.02
N ASP A 85 -8.34 -3.76 11.32
CA ASP A 85 -9.50 -4.48 11.86
C ASP A 85 -10.11 -3.73 13.06
N PRO A 86 -11.26 -3.04 12.90
CA PRO A 86 -12.05 -2.91 11.68
C PRO A 86 -11.33 -2.10 10.60
N ALA A 87 -11.69 -2.34 9.32
CA ALA A 87 -11.02 -1.69 8.19
C ALA A 87 -11.05 -0.15 8.29
N VAL A 88 -9.88 0.46 8.35
CA VAL A 88 -9.70 1.93 8.40
C VAL A 88 -9.35 2.52 7.03
N GLY A 89 -9.01 1.67 6.06
CA GLY A 89 -8.81 2.07 4.67
C GLY A 89 -8.65 0.90 3.73
N GLU A 90 -8.55 1.20 2.44
CA GLU A 90 -8.40 0.21 1.39
C GLU A 90 -7.31 0.66 0.40
N ILE A 91 -6.57 -0.32 -0.12
CA ILE A 91 -5.48 -0.11 -1.06
C ILE A 91 -5.67 -1.05 -2.25
N THR A 92 -5.49 -0.54 -3.47
CA THR A 92 -5.42 -1.37 -4.67
C THR A 92 -4.15 -1.08 -5.42
N ILE A 93 -3.40 -2.12 -5.74
CA ILE A 93 -2.13 -2.07 -6.49
C ILE A 93 -2.21 -2.95 -7.73
N TYR A 94 -1.24 -2.83 -8.63
CA TYR A 94 -1.11 -3.77 -9.74
C TYR A 94 -0.71 -5.17 -9.25
N LYS A 95 -1.16 -6.21 -9.96
CA LYS A 95 -0.90 -7.62 -9.59
C LYS A 95 0.59 -7.93 -9.59
N GLU A 96 1.35 -7.36 -10.51
CA GLU A 96 2.81 -7.53 -10.63
C GLU A 96 3.56 -7.01 -9.38
N LEU A 97 3.07 -5.93 -8.77
CA LEU A 97 3.61 -5.43 -7.50
C LEU A 97 3.16 -6.31 -6.33
N PHE A 98 1.92 -6.80 -6.36
CA PHE A 98 1.40 -7.70 -5.33
C PHE A 98 2.19 -9.02 -5.24
N GLU A 99 2.54 -9.64 -6.37
CA GLU A 99 3.30 -10.89 -6.36
C GLU A 99 4.68 -10.75 -5.69
N GLN A 100 5.28 -9.56 -5.74
CA GLN A 100 6.57 -9.29 -5.10
C GLN A 100 6.44 -9.16 -3.57
N LEU A 101 5.30 -8.66 -3.07
CA LEU A 101 5.07 -8.53 -1.63
C LEU A 101 4.43 -9.78 -1.01
N ARG A 102 3.82 -10.66 -1.83
CA ARG A 102 3.03 -11.81 -1.37
C ARG A 102 3.81 -12.74 -0.42
N GLY A 103 5.12 -12.90 -0.62
CA GLY A 103 5.99 -13.69 0.26
C GLY A 103 6.09 -13.19 1.70
N ASN A 104 5.72 -11.93 1.97
CA ASN A 104 5.73 -11.33 3.32
C ASN A 104 4.35 -11.39 4.00
N LEU A 105 3.30 -11.76 3.25
CA LEU A 105 1.95 -11.95 3.77
C LEU A 105 1.82 -13.35 4.41
N SER A 106 2.66 -13.63 5.41
CA SER A 106 2.59 -14.88 6.17
C SER A 106 1.38 -14.84 7.10
N GLY A 107 0.27 -15.49 6.71
CA GLY A 107 -0.90 -15.70 7.57
C GLY A 107 -2.20 -15.00 7.15
N VAL A 108 -2.25 -14.38 5.97
CA VAL A 108 -3.54 -13.97 5.38
C VAL A 108 -4.08 -15.18 4.62
N ALA A 109 -4.93 -15.96 5.29
CA ALA A 109 -5.49 -17.20 4.76
C ALA A 109 -6.09 -16.99 3.36
N GLN A 110 -5.75 -17.93 2.46
CA GLN A 110 -6.34 -18.11 1.14
C GLN A 110 -7.84 -18.36 1.22
#